data_AF-A0A3A9ZQX9-F1
#
_entry.id   AF-A0A3A9ZQX9-F1
#
_cell.length_a   1.000
_cell.length_b   1.000
_cell.length_c   1.000
_cell.angle_alpha   90.00
_cell.angle_beta   90.00
_cell.angle_gamma   90.00
#
_symmetry.space_group_name_H-M   'P 1'
#
loop_
_entity.id
_entity.type
_entity.pdbx_description
1 polymer ?
#
loop_
_entity_poly.entity_id
_entity_poly.type
_entity_poly.pdbx_seq_one_letter_code
_entity_poly.pdbx_strand_id
1 'polypeptide(L)'
;MTDLSGWGTPRQAPVDTDARQRRAAGALVFLGGLVLLVTVMVAAPYPPCTEAAPCGPERAGNVLIGLLLSTVVAGWLGLRFAAGVGVVTAIALVGFTLARPLVGPPLWSAGVAVAYVAGCVLLHRRAVGRSRVRRPRSAERQPVPPIRWSVRPPLAPTLAAVALLGAGVAVALWVAYAQDRADARQAAATVVTGTVRSHPDEATVELALPDGSTTRIGVFGADDHPVGGPFRLAVDDRGLRQPLSEPYDLTPWLSLATLLGVLGIGGSAPAATALASRWRFTRRPQPTSEVVVEFAAGVVRLRRRAMDELPFGEVPIRPESGLPGGRRRDAILHGVPVYGRWCTVTVDGRTLSPRAPLRAPAPPRPARDRQGAPAWPALHAVEIIATVAAVLAATVFGIRVSDVTLTGLFDLLCTADRCQPVALAVVGWSTVGGTMVLAGLIYRHARPGRPALYALIGCVVLLAFALTLLFAGGGPGEDPPPGAGALRVGLLAGLAPLLIGGVGGSPSAPRRGRGRPEPAESGRPLLLVNIGQGITLTAVVLWAALFG
;
A
#
# COMPACT_ATOMS: atom_id res chain seq x y z
N MET A 1 12.64 -7.25 34.91
CA MET A 1 12.81 -7.00 33.45
C MET A 1 11.63 -7.60 32.70
N THR A 2 10.72 -6.75 32.26
CA THR A 2 9.46 -7.09 31.59
C THR A 2 9.70 -7.60 30.16
N ASP A 3 9.31 -8.85 29.91
CA ASP A 3 9.49 -9.55 28.64
C ASP A 3 8.50 -9.03 27.57
N LEU A 4 8.79 -7.85 27.01
CA LEU A 4 8.03 -7.19 25.93
C LEU A 4 8.20 -7.87 24.55
N SER A 5 8.86 -9.04 24.49
CA SER A 5 9.33 -9.68 23.25
C SER A 5 8.34 -10.66 22.59
N GLY A 6 7.05 -10.55 22.89
CA GLY A 6 6.00 -11.44 22.39
C GLY A 6 5.60 -11.20 20.93
N TRP A 7 6.52 -11.21 19.97
CA TRP A 7 6.20 -11.28 18.52
C TRP A 7 5.70 -12.69 18.20
N GLY A 8 4.39 -12.88 18.35
CA GLY A 8 3.67 -14.06 17.88
C GLY A 8 2.98 -13.71 16.58
N THR A 9 3.44 -14.30 15.49
CA THR A 9 2.65 -14.46 14.28
C THR A 9 1.37 -15.25 14.65
N PRO A 10 0.17 -14.76 14.32
CA PRO A 10 -1.08 -15.41 14.71
C PRO A 10 -1.17 -16.83 14.13
N ARG A 11 -1.46 -17.83 14.99
CA ARG A 11 -1.80 -19.20 14.55
C ARG A 11 -3.13 -19.16 13.81
N GLN A 12 -3.22 -19.92 12.72
CA GLN A 12 -4.48 -20.15 12.04
C GLN A 12 -5.33 -21.18 12.80
N ALA A 13 -6.46 -20.73 13.36
CA ALA A 13 -7.69 -21.53 13.53
C ALA A 13 -8.08 -22.14 12.16
N PRO A 14 -9.01 -23.13 12.04
CA PRO A 14 -9.33 -23.77 10.75
C PRO A 14 -9.40 -22.72 9.64
N VAL A 15 -8.62 -22.94 8.58
CA VAL A 15 -8.06 -21.92 7.65
C VAL A 15 -9.02 -20.79 7.28
N ASP A 16 -10.32 -21.08 7.20
CA ASP A 16 -11.39 -20.12 6.93
C ASP A 16 -11.76 -19.18 8.09
N THR A 17 -11.82 -19.68 9.33
CA THR A 17 -12.17 -18.85 10.52
C THR A 17 -11.12 -17.80 10.81
N ASP A 18 -9.86 -18.13 10.59
CA ASP A 18 -8.74 -17.24 10.86
C ASP A 18 -8.55 -16.18 9.78
N ALA A 19 -8.79 -16.55 8.51
CA ALA A 19 -8.81 -15.61 7.41
C ALA A 19 -9.97 -14.61 7.56
N ARG A 20 -11.18 -15.07 7.91
CA ARG A 20 -12.34 -14.21 8.20
C ARG A 20 -12.07 -13.27 9.37
N GLN A 21 -11.49 -13.76 10.47
CA GLN A 21 -11.16 -12.90 11.61
C GLN A 21 -10.08 -11.87 11.28
N ARG A 22 -9.05 -12.23 10.50
CA ARG A 22 -8.03 -11.27 10.05
C ARG A 22 -8.62 -10.21 9.12
N ARG A 23 -9.53 -10.60 8.21
CA ARG A 23 -10.26 -9.66 7.35
C ARG A 23 -11.14 -8.72 8.17
N ALA A 24 -11.90 -9.25 9.14
CA ALA A 24 -12.72 -8.44 10.03
C ALA A 24 -11.88 -7.47 10.88
N ALA A 25 -10.76 -7.93 11.45
CA ALA A 25 -9.85 -7.08 12.19
C ALA A 25 -9.20 -6.01 11.30
N GLY A 26 -8.81 -6.36 10.07
CA GLY A 26 -8.31 -5.42 9.08
C GLY A 26 -9.35 -4.37 8.68
N ALA A 27 -10.61 -4.79 8.46
CA ALA A 27 -11.72 -3.89 8.16
C ALA A 27 -12.03 -2.94 9.32
N LEU A 28 -12.00 -3.43 10.56
CA LEU A 28 -12.17 -2.58 11.76
C LEU A 28 -11.04 -1.56 11.89
N VAL A 29 -9.78 -1.95 11.61
CA VAL A 29 -8.66 -1.01 11.60
C VAL A 29 -8.80 0.01 10.48
N PHE A 30 -9.20 -0.43 9.28
CA PHE A 30 -9.46 0.47 8.15
C PHE A 30 -10.54 1.50 8.48
N LEU A 31 -11.70 1.04 8.98
CA LEU A 31 -12.80 1.92 9.39
C LEU A 31 -12.39 2.86 10.52
N GLY A 32 -11.68 2.35 11.54
CA GLY A 32 -11.17 3.18 12.63
C GLY A 32 -10.17 4.24 12.15
N GLY A 33 -9.29 3.89 11.21
CA GLY A 33 -8.36 4.82 10.58
C GLY A 33 -9.07 5.87 9.72
N LEU A 34 -10.13 5.48 8.99
CA LEU A 34 -10.94 6.41 8.20
C LEU A 34 -11.69 7.40 9.10
N VAL A 35 -12.31 6.92 10.19
CA VAL A 35 -12.95 7.78 11.19
C VAL A 35 -11.94 8.74 11.80
N LEU A 36 -10.74 8.27 12.16
CA LEU A 36 -9.67 9.13 12.67
C LEU A 36 -9.28 10.21 11.65
N LEU A 37 -9.00 9.82 10.40
CA LEU A 37 -8.64 10.75 9.32
C LEU A 37 -9.71 11.82 9.12
N VAL A 38 -10.97 11.40 8.90
CA VAL A 38 -12.08 12.34 8.64
C VAL A 38 -12.31 13.26 9.83
N THR A 39 -12.30 12.71 11.05
CA THR A 39 -12.52 13.53 12.26
C THR A 39 -11.44 14.61 12.41
N VAL A 40 -10.17 14.25 12.17
CA VAL A 40 -9.07 15.22 12.27
C VAL A 40 -9.14 16.27 11.16
N MET A 41 -9.44 15.87 9.92
CA MET A 41 -9.54 16.80 8.79
C MET A 41 -10.72 17.78 8.94
N VAL A 42 -11.88 17.31 9.41
CA VAL A 42 -13.07 18.15 9.63
C VAL A 42 -12.90 19.07 10.84
N ALA A 43 -12.16 18.63 11.86
CA ALA A 43 -11.92 19.42 13.05
C ALA A 43 -10.79 20.45 12.90
N ALA A 44 -9.99 20.38 11.84
CA ALA A 44 -8.92 21.34 11.59
C ALA A 44 -9.51 22.69 11.13
N PRO A 45 -9.24 23.79 11.85
CA PRO A 45 -9.64 25.11 11.39
C PRO A 45 -8.82 25.48 10.13
N TYR A 46 -9.48 26.09 9.16
CA TYR A 46 -8.86 26.68 7.98
C TYR A 46 -8.94 28.21 8.10
N PRO A 47 -7.95 28.87 8.74
CA PRO A 47 -7.92 30.32 8.78
C PRO A 47 -7.63 30.88 7.38
N PRO A 48 -8.26 32.00 7.00
CA PRO A 48 -8.01 32.64 5.70
C PRO A 48 -6.56 33.10 5.60
N CYS A 49 -5.99 32.94 4.40
CA CYS A 49 -4.62 33.33 4.12
C CYS A 49 -4.53 34.84 3.94
N THR A 50 -3.67 35.52 4.72
CA THR A 50 -3.49 36.98 4.60
C THR A 50 -2.03 37.31 4.39
N GLU A 51 -1.71 38.53 3.94
CA GLU A 51 -0.30 38.97 3.85
C GLU A 51 0.41 38.99 5.20
N ALA A 52 -0.32 39.29 6.29
CA ALA A 52 0.23 39.31 7.64
C ALA A 52 0.46 37.89 8.20
N ALA A 53 -0.29 36.91 7.71
CA ALA A 53 -0.19 35.49 8.08
C ALA A 53 -0.38 34.62 6.82
N PRO A 54 0.66 34.52 5.97
CA PRO A 54 0.56 33.79 4.72
C PRO A 54 0.44 32.29 4.97
N CYS A 55 -0.28 31.59 4.10
CA CYS A 55 -0.37 30.14 4.09
C CYS A 55 0.90 29.54 3.51
N GLY A 56 1.99 29.62 4.29
CA GLY A 56 3.29 29.12 3.90
C GLY A 56 3.36 27.58 3.83
N PRO A 57 4.45 27.04 3.24
CA PRO A 57 4.65 25.60 3.12
C PRO A 57 4.53 24.85 4.46
N GLU A 58 3.47 24.04 4.62
CA GLU A 58 3.14 23.38 5.89
C GLU A 58 3.69 21.94 5.95
N ARG A 59 5.01 21.86 6.16
CA ARG A 59 5.74 20.57 6.17
C ARG A 59 5.23 19.61 7.24
N ALA A 60 4.98 20.10 8.45
CA ALA A 60 4.60 19.25 9.58
C ALA A 60 3.15 18.75 9.43
N GLY A 61 2.24 19.63 9.03
CA GLY A 61 0.84 19.27 8.73
C GLY A 61 0.75 18.20 7.63
N ASN A 62 1.50 18.34 6.54
CA ASN A 62 1.47 17.36 5.46
C ASN A 62 2.08 16.00 5.82
N VAL A 63 3.14 15.97 6.65
CA VAL A 63 3.64 14.71 7.24
C VAL A 63 2.57 14.07 8.12
N LEU A 64 1.86 14.86 8.94
CA LEU A 64 0.76 14.38 9.77
C LEU A 64 -0.40 13.82 8.93
N ILE A 65 -0.78 14.47 7.83
CA ILE A 65 -1.77 13.97 6.87
C ILE A 65 -1.31 12.62 6.30
N GLY A 66 -0.04 12.50 5.89
CA GLY A 66 0.53 11.24 5.42
C GLY A 66 0.50 10.12 6.48
N LEU A 67 0.73 10.45 7.76
CA LEU A 67 0.59 9.52 8.88
C LEU A 67 -0.87 9.11 9.10
N LEU A 68 -1.82 10.04 9.02
CA LEU A 68 -3.26 9.75 9.12
C LEU A 68 -3.71 8.82 7.99
N LEU A 69 -3.35 9.11 6.74
CA LEU A 69 -3.58 8.23 5.59
C LEU A 69 -2.97 6.84 5.79
N SER A 70 -1.78 6.79 6.38
CA SER A 70 -1.12 5.53 6.70
C SER A 70 -1.89 4.67 7.71
N THR A 71 -2.62 5.28 8.66
CA THR A 71 -3.43 4.50 9.62
C THR A 71 -4.53 3.69 8.94
N VAL A 72 -5.14 4.21 7.87
CA VAL A 72 -6.19 3.56 7.08
C VAL A 72 -5.70 2.24 6.49
N VAL A 73 -4.45 2.21 6.00
CA VAL A 73 -3.88 1.07 5.29
C VAL A 73 -3.00 0.17 6.17
N ALA A 74 -2.56 0.66 7.34
CA ALA A 74 -1.64 -0.07 8.22
C ALA A 74 -2.23 -1.37 8.77
N GLY A 75 -3.56 -1.48 8.86
CA GLY A 75 -4.25 -2.71 9.25
C GLY A 75 -3.91 -3.91 8.37
N TRP A 76 -3.68 -3.68 7.07
CA TRP A 76 -3.30 -4.73 6.12
C TRP A 76 -1.85 -5.18 6.27
N LEU A 77 -0.98 -4.32 6.79
CA LEU A 77 0.42 -4.64 7.08
C LEU A 77 0.57 -5.37 8.43
N GLY A 78 -0.39 -5.19 9.33
CA GLY A 78 -0.59 -6.01 10.52
C GLY A 78 -0.97 -5.20 11.75
N LEU A 79 -1.76 -5.78 12.65
CA LEU A 79 -2.34 -5.08 13.82
C LEU A 79 -1.32 -4.40 14.75
N ARG A 80 -0.13 -4.98 14.92
CA ARG A 80 0.96 -4.35 15.71
C ARG A 80 1.54 -3.14 15.01
N PHE A 81 1.71 -3.27 13.70
CA PHE A 81 2.22 -2.18 12.88
C PHE A 81 1.21 -1.04 12.86
N ALA A 82 -0.07 -1.34 12.66
CA ALA A 82 -1.16 -0.38 12.79
C ALA A 82 -1.19 0.33 14.16
N ALA A 83 -1.02 -0.42 15.26
CA ALA A 83 -0.91 0.19 16.59
C ALA A 83 0.32 1.10 16.70
N GLY A 84 1.48 0.69 16.18
CA GLY A 84 2.70 1.50 16.17
C GLY A 84 2.55 2.78 15.35
N VAL A 85 2.02 2.68 14.13
CA VAL A 85 1.69 3.84 13.28
C VAL A 85 0.71 4.76 14.03
N GLY A 86 -0.35 4.21 14.61
CA GLY A 86 -1.30 4.99 15.40
C GLY A 86 -0.67 5.74 16.57
N VAL A 87 0.29 5.14 17.29
CA VAL A 87 1.03 5.82 18.37
C VAL A 87 1.82 7.01 17.82
N VAL A 88 2.56 6.79 16.72
CA VAL A 88 3.32 7.87 16.07
C VAL A 88 2.39 8.98 15.58
N THR A 89 1.26 8.63 14.94
CA THR A 89 0.24 9.59 14.51
C THR A 89 -0.35 10.36 15.68
N ALA A 90 -0.66 9.70 16.81
CA ALA A 90 -1.20 10.37 18.00
C ALA A 90 -0.18 11.35 18.61
N ILE A 91 1.09 10.96 18.71
CA ILE A 91 2.16 11.85 19.20
C ILE A 91 2.34 13.04 18.25
N ALA A 92 2.39 12.80 16.94
CA ALA A 92 2.52 13.84 15.93
C ALA A 92 1.33 14.81 15.97
N LEU A 93 0.10 14.30 16.11
CA LEU A 93 -1.12 15.09 16.21
C LEU A 93 -1.11 16.00 17.45
N VAL A 94 -0.76 15.45 18.62
CA VAL A 94 -0.65 16.23 19.87
C VAL A 94 0.45 17.28 19.73
N GLY A 95 1.64 16.89 19.23
CA GLY A 95 2.75 17.80 19.02
C GLY A 95 2.40 18.95 18.07
N PHE A 96 1.74 18.64 16.95
CA PHE A 96 1.29 19.64 15.97
C PHE A 96 0.27 20.60 16.59
N THR A 97 -0.73 20.07 17.30
CA THR A 97 -1.76 20.88 17.95
C THR A 97 -1.17 21.84 19.00
N LEU A 98 -0.23 21.36 19.81
CA LEU A 98 0.43 22.18 20.83
C LEU A 98 1.36 23.23 20.22
N ALA A 99 2.03 22.91 19.12
CA ALA A 99 2.92 23.84 18.42
C ALA A 99 2.16 24.90 17.60
N ARG A 100 0.94 24.58 17.14
CA ARG A 100 0.13 25.41 16.24
C ARG A 100 -1.33 25.51 16.73
N PRO A 101 -1.61 26.10 17.91
CA PRO A 101 -2.95 26.07 18.49
C PRO A 101 -4.04 26.78 17.66
N LEU A 102 -3.65 27.70 16.77
CA LEU A 102 -4.58 28.45 15.91
C LEU A 102 -5.00 27.69 14.64
N VAL A 103 -4.15 26.76 14.17
CA VAL A 103 -4.31 26.06 12.88
C VAL A 103 -4.47 24.55 13.08
N GLY A 104 -4.03 24.05 14.23
CA GLY A 104 -4.13 22.66 14.61
C GLY A 104 -5.56 22.27 14.96
N PRO A 105 -5.92 20.99 14.76
CA PRO A 105 -7.20 20.48 15.21
C PRO A 105 -7.29 20.60 16.74
N PRO A 106 -8.49 20.74 17.32
CA PRO A 106 -8.67 20.86 18.75
C PRO A 106 -8.12 19.62 19.48
N LEU A 107 -7.56 19.82 20.69
CA LEU A 107 -6.87 18.76 21.45
C LEU A 107 -7.73 17.50 21.71
N TRP A 108 -9.05 17.61 21.72
CA TRP A 108 -9.93 16.45 21.88
C TRP A 108 -9.80 15.44 20.72
N SER A 109 -9.39 15.89 19.53
CA SER A 109 -9.12 15.01 18.38
C SER A 109 -8.01 13.99 18.66
N ALA A 110 -7.05 14.32 19.54
CA ALA A 110 -6.05 13.38 20.02
C ALA A 110 -6.67 12.19 20.79
N GLY A 111 -7.82 12.40 21.44
CA GLY A 111 -8.59 11.33 22.09
C GLY A 111 -9.04 10.25 21.09
N VAL A 112 -9.40 10.65 19.86
CA VAL A 112 -9.77 9.71 18.78
C VAL A 112 -8.55 8.90 18.33
N ALA A 113 -7.38 9.53 18.21
CA ALA A 113 -6.13 8.84 17.88
C ALA A 113 -5.74 7.83 18.98
N VAL A 114 -5.87 8.20 20.25
CA VAL A 114 -5.65 7.32 21.40
C VAL A 114 -6.63 6.14 21.40
N ALA A 115 -7.92 6.39 21.10
CA ALA A 115 -8.94 5.34 20.98
C ALA A 115 -8.61 4.36 19.85
N TYR A 116 -8.17 4.85 18.69
CA TYR A 116 -7.70 4.03 17.57
C TYR A 116 -6.52 3.13 17.97
N VAL A 117 -5.51 3.68 18.66
CA VAL A 117 -4.36 2.92 19.18
C VAL A 117 -4.83 1.85 20.16
N ALA A 118 -5.66 2.21 21.13
CA ALA A 118 -6.20 1.28 22.12
C ALA A 118 -6.98 0.14 21.45
N GLY A 119 -7.81 0.46 20.45
CA GLY A 119 -8.53 -0.51 19.62
C GLY A 119 -7.59 -1.49 18.92
N CYS A 120 -6.53 -0.98 18.26
CA CYS A 120 -5.53 -1.81 17.59
C CYS A 120 -4.79 -2.74 18.58
N VAL A 121 -4.41 -2.22 19.76
CA VAL A 121 -3.75 -3.01 20.82
C VAL A 121 -4.69 -4.07 21.37
N LEU A 122 -5.96 -3.76 21.62
CA LEU A 122 -6.96 -4.70 22.11
C LEU A 122 -7.24 -5.80 21.08
N LEU A 123 -7.39 -5.45 19.80
CA LEU A 123 -7.52 -6.41 18.70
C LEU A 123 -6.29 -7.30 18.61
N HIS A 124 -5.09 -6.73 18.72
CA HIS A 124 -3.85 -7.51 18.73
C HIS A 124 -3.79 -8.47 19.92
N ARG A 125 -4.11 -8.01 21.13
CA ARG A 125 -4.13 -8.83 22.36
C ARG A 125 -5.15 -9.96 22.26
N ARG A 126 -6.35 -9.71 21.70
CA ARG A 126 -7.37 -10.74 21.46
C ARG A 126 -6.89 -11.79 20.45
N ALA A 127 -6.25 -11.35 19.36
CA ALA A 127 -5.69 -12.24 18.35
C ALA A 127 -4.55 -13.13 18.93
N VAL A 128 -3.68 -12.56 19.78
CA VAL A 128 -2.58 -13.31 20.39
C VAL A 128 -3.04 -14.17 21.58
N GLY A 129 -3.98 -13.68 22.39
CA GLY A 129 -4.46 -14.36 23.60
C GLY A 129 -5.09 -15.71 23.31
N ARG A 130 -5.85 -15.81 22.22
CA ARG A 130 -6.44 -17.08 21.74
C ARG A 130 -5.40 -18.08 21.23
N SER A 131 -4.21 -17.61 20.85
CA SER A 131 -3.13 -18.44 20.29
C SER A 131 -2.23 -19.07 21.36
N ARG A 132 -2.44 -18.79 22.66
CA ARG A 132 -1.67 -19.38 23.76
C ARG A 132 -2.04 -20.85 23.96
N VAL A 133 -1.47 -21.72 23.13
CA VAL A 133 -1.38 -23.15 23.44
C VAL A 133 -0.63 -23.32 24.75
N ARG A 134 -1.22 -24.13 25.64
CA ARG A 134 -0.62 -24.57 26.90
C ARG A 134 0.82 -24.98 26.64
N ARG A 135 1.79 -24.22 27.18
CA ARG A 135 3.21 -24.57 27.07
C ARG A 135 3.37 -26.00 27.58
N PRO A 136 4.03 -26.90 26.84
CA PRO A 136 4.45 -28.17 27.40
C PRO A 136 5.24 -27.88 28.69
N ARG A 137 4.81 -28.51 29.79
CA ARG A 137 5.49 -28.46 31.07
C ARG A 137 6.80 -29.22 30.87
N SER A 138 7.93 -28.58 31.19
CA SER A 138 9.31 -29.13 31.15
C SER A 138 9.81 -29.72 29.82
N ALA A 139 9.97 -28.90 28.78
CA ALA A 139 10.83 -29.27 27.66
C ALA A 139 12.30 -28.96 28.02
N GLU A 140 13.18 -29.96 27.94
CA GLU A 140 14.63 -29.79 28.00
C GLU A 140 15.07 -28.76 26.94
N ARG A 141 16.08 -27.94 27.24
CA ARG A 141 16.56 -26.92 26.30
C ARG A 141 17.96 -27.26 25.83
N GLN A 142 18.11 -27.43 24.52
CA GLN A 142 19.39 -27.75 23.91
C GLN A 142 19.78 -26.68 22.88
N PRO A 143 21.08 -26.39 22.70
CA PRO A 143 21.54 -25.55 21.62
C PRO A 143 21.11 -26.16 20.28
N VAL A 144 20.75 -25.31 19.32
CA VAL A 144 20.47 -25.77 17.95
C VAL A 144 21.80 -26.15 17.33
N PRO A 145 21.96 -27.38 16.80
CA PRO A 145 23.17 -27.77 16.08
C PRO A 145 23.48 -26.79 14.93
N PRO A 146 24.74 -26.65 14.49
CA PRO A 146 25.08 -25.71 13.42
C PRO A 146 24.38 -26.10 12.10
N ILE A 147 23.63 -25.17 11.53
CA ILE A 147 22.85 -25.36 10.29
C ILE A 147 23.31 -24.37 9.23
N ARG A 148 23.44 -24.82 7.98
CA ARG A 148 23.59 -23.94 6.81
C ARG A 148 22.25 -23.32 6.44
N TRP A 149 21.95 -22.17 6.99
CA TRP A 149 20.71 -21.45 6.72
C TRP A 149 20.63 -20.93 5.29
N SER A 150 19.55 -21.26 4.57
CA SER A 150 19.20 -20.61 3.30
C SER A 150 17.91 -19.81 3.48
N VAL A 151 17.99 -18.71 4.24
CA VAL A 151 16.88 -17.75 4.28
C VAL A 151 17.09 -16.80 3.12
N ARG A 152 16.32 -16.99 2.06
CA ARG A 152 16.10 -15.93 1.09
C ARG A 152 14.87 -15.18 1.59
N PRO A 153 14.99 -13.92 2.08
CA PRO A 153 13.80 -13.12 2.26
C PRO A 153 13.05 -13.14 0.92
N PRO A 154 11.72 -13.18 0.92
CA PRO A 154 10.97 -13.18 -0.33
C PRO A 154 11.40 -11.94 -1.13
N LEU A 155 12.15 -12.16 -2.23
CA LEU A 155 12.85 -11.09 -2.94
C LEU A 155 11.87 -10.03 -3.41
N ALA A 156 10.76 -10.45 -4.01
CA ALA A 156 9.75 -9.55 -4.55
C ALA A 156 9.17 -8.56 -3.52
N PRO A 157 8.58 -8.97 -2.37
CA PRO A 157 8.06 -8.01 -1.39
C PRO A 157 9.16 -7.20 -0.70
N THR A 158 10.37 -7.74 -0.52
CA THR A 158 11.49 -6.96 0.02
C THR A 158 11.91 -5.86 -0.96
N LEU A 159 12.05 -6.18 -2.25
CA LEU A 159 12.35 -5.22 -3.30
C LEU A 159 11.24 -4.18 -3.43
N ALA A 160 9.98 -4.59 -3.37
CA ALA A 160 8.84 -3.66 -3.37
C ALA A 160 8.87 -2.72 -2.16
N ALA A 161 9.13 -3.25 -0.96
CA ALA A 161 9.24 -2.45 0.26
C ALA A 161 10.40 -1.44 0.20
N VAL A 162 11.57 -1.87 -0.31
CA VAL A 162 12.72 -0.99 -0.52
C VAL A 162 12.43 0.05 -1.60
N ALA A 163 11.77 -0.33 -2.69
CA ALA A 163 11.37 0.60 -3.74
C ALA A 163 10.38 1.66 -3.24
N LEU A 164 9.38 1.27 -2.44
CA LEU A 164 8.42 2.21 -1.82
C LEU A 164 9.13 3.18 -0.88
N LEU A 165 10.05 2.68 -0.06
CA LEU A 165 10.84 3.53 0.84
C LEU A 165 11.74 4.48 0.06
N GLY A 166 12.43 3.98 -0.98
CA GLY A 166 13.26 4.79 -1.86
C GLY A 166 12.46 5.85 -2.62
N ALA A 167 11.26 5.51 -3.11
CA ALA A 167 10.35 6.46 -3.75
C ALA A 167 9.89 7.54 -2.76
N GLY A 168 9.52 7.17 -1.52
CA GLY A 168 9.17 8.14 -0.48
C GLY A 168 10.31 9.13 -0.18
N VAL A 169 11.55 8.62 -0.06
CA VAL A 169 12.74 9.48 0.14
C VAL A 169 12.99 10.37 -1.07
N ALA A 170 12.90 9.83 -2.30
CA ALA A 170 13.09 10.60 -3.52
C ALA A 170 12.06 11.72 -3.66
N VAL A 171 10.78 11.46 -3.37
CA VAL A 171 9.72 12.49 -3.37
C VAL A 171 10.03 13.55 -2.31
N ALA A 172 10.40 13.17 -1.09
CA ALA A 172 10.73 14.14 -0.05
C ALA A 172 11.92 15.05 -0.41
N LEU A 173 12.98 14.47 -1.00
CA LEU A 173 14.14 15.23 -1.46
C LEU A 173 13.80 16.14 -2.65
N TRP A 174 12.98 15.67 -3.58
CA TRP A 174 12.50 16.48 -4.70
C TRP A 174 11.64 17.64 -4.21
N VAL A 175 10.71 17.41 -3.27
CA VAL A 175 9.90 18.49 -2.66
C VAL A 175 10.79 19.53 -2.01
N ALA A 176 11.78 19.11 -1.20
CA ALA A 176 12.70 20.05 -0.56
C ALA A 176 13.45 20.89 -1.60
N TYR A 177 14.03 20.26 -2.62
CA TYR A 177 14.76 20.95 -3.69
C TYR A 177 13.87 21.91 -4.50
N ALA A 178 12.70 21.44 -4.92
CA ALA A 178 11.78 22.21 -5.76
C ALA A 178 11.13 23.37 -4.98
N GLN A 179 10.81 23.17 -3.70
CA GLN A 179 10.32 24.22 -2.81
C GLN A 179 11.39 25.30 -2.61
N ASP A 180 12.63 24.92 -2.25
CA ASP A 180 13.70 25.89 -2.04
C ASP A 180 13.98 26.74 -3.30
N ARG A 181 13.86 26.13 -4.49
CA ARG A 181 13.98 26.84 -5.76
C ARG A 181 12.81 27.80 -6.01
N ALA A 182 11.59 27.39 -5.69
CA ALA A 182 10.41 28.25 -5.81
C ALA A 182 10.49 29.43 -4.83
N ASP A 183 10.89 29.19 -3.59
CA ASP A 183 11.09 30.20 -2.55
C ASP A 183 12.17 31.21 -2.98
N ALA A 184 13.30 30.73 -3.51
CA ALA A 184 14.36 31.60 -4.02
C ALA A 184 13.91 32.46 -5.21
N ARG A 185 13.08 31.89 -6.11
CA ARG A 185 12.52 32.63 -7.25
C ARG A 185 11.52 33.69 -6.78
N GLN A 186 10.64 33.35 -5.85
CA GLN A 186 9.68 34.29 -5.27
C GLN A 186 10.40 35.40 -4.48
N ALA A 187 11.47 35.10 -3.76
CA ALA A 187 12.27 36.08 -3.03
C ALA A 187 13.03 37.06 -3.95
N ALA A 188 13.40 36.61 -5.16
CA ALA A 188 14.05 37.45 -6.17
C ALA A 188 13.06 38.23 -7.06
N ALA A 189 11.76 37.93 -6.97
CA ALA A 189 10.74 38.54 -7.80
C ALA A 189 10.38 39.97 -7.33
N THR A 190 9.86 40.76 -8.26
CA THR A 190 9.34 42.10 -7.96
C THR A 190 7.91 42.00 -7.41
N VAL A 191 7.59 42.82 -6.41
CA VAL A 191 6.24 42.82 -5.82
C VAL A 191 5.40 43.91 -6.47
N VAL A 192 4.26 43.54 -7.03
CA VAL A 192 3.27 44.45 -7.61
C VAL A 192 1.97 44.34 -6.84
N THR A 193 1.32 45.48 -6.59
CA THR A 193 0.01 45.55 -5.95
C THR A 193 -1.07 45.77 -7.00
N GLY A 194 -1.93 44.77 -7.20
CA GLY A 194 -3.15 44.90 -7.99
C GLY A 194 -4.39 45.15 -7.12
N THR A 195 -5.54 45.26 -7.75
CA THR A 195 -6.85 45.36 -7.09
C THR A 195 -7.75 44.24 -7.56
N VAL A 196 -8.42 43.56 -6.63
CA VAL A 196 -9.39 42.49 -6.97
C VAL A 196 -10.58 43.12 -7.69
N ARG A 197 -10.86 42.66 -8.91
CA ARG A 197 -11.95 43.16 -9.75
C ARG A 197 -13.20 42.31 -9.64
N SER A 198 -13.03 41.00 -9.63
CA SER A 198 -14.14 40.04 -9.64
C SER A 198 -13.68 38.69 -9.08
N HIS A 199 -14.66 37.85 -8.72
CA HIS A 199 -14.48 36.43 -8.42
C HIS A 199 -15.13 35.63 -9.56
N PRO A 200 -14.36 35.18 -10.57
CA PRO A 200 -14.91 34.35 -11.63
C PRO A 200 -15.54 33.05 -11.12
N ASP A 201 -14.97 32.49 -10.05
CA ASP A 201 -15.39 31.27 -9.36
C ASP A 201 -14.89 31.28 -7.90
N GLU A 202 -15.14 30.20 -7.15
CA GLU A 202 -14.79 30.08 -5.72
C GLU A 202 -13.27 30.03 -5.44
N ALA A 203 -12.43 29.77 -6.44
CA ALA A 203 -10.99 29.53 -6.29
C ALA A 203 -10.13 30.43 -7.20
N THR A 204 -10.72 31.47 -7.79
CA THR A 204 -10.04 32.37 -8.72
C THR A 204 -10.40 33.81 -8.43
N VAL A 205 -9.40 34.69 -8.47
CA VAL A 205 -9.58 36.14 -8.43
C VAL A 205 -9.12 36.75 -9.75
N GLU A 206 -9.91 37.68 -10.29
CA GLU A 206 -9.48 38.53 -11.39
C GLU A 206 -8.89 39.82 -10.81
N LEU A 207 -7.66 40.14 -11.18
CA LEU A 207 -6.91 41.28 -10.67
C LEU A 207 -6.71 42.31 -11.77
N ALA A 208 -6.95 43.58 -11.45
CA ALA A 208 -6.48 44.71 -12.24
C ALA A 208 -5.09 45.12 -11.74
N LEU A 209 -4.09 45.11 -12.62
CA LEU A 209 -2.72 45.49 -12.32
C LEU A 209 -2.48 46.99 -12.59
N PRO A 210 -1.44 47.61 -12.00
CA PRO A 210 -1.16 49.05 -12.16
C PRO A 210 -0.88 49.49 -13.61
N ASP A 211 -0.46 48.56 -14.47
CA ASP A 211 -0.23 48.79 -15.89
C ASP A 211 -1.52 48.80 -16.73
N GLY A 212 -2.68 48.64 -16.09
CA GLY A 212 -4.00 48.57 -16.72
C GLY A 212 -4.33 47.18 -17.27
N SER A 213 -3.43 46.21 -17.18
CA SER A 213 -3.71 44.83 -17.58
C SER A 213 -4.54 44.11 -16.52
N THR A 214 -5.24 43.06 -16.95
CA THR A 214 -5.99 42.17 -16.05
C THR A 214 -5.41 40.77 -16.07
N THR A 215 -5.38 40.10 -14.92
CA THR A 215 -4.91 38.71 -14.81
C THR A 215 -5.82 37.91 -13.90
N ARG A 216 -6.01 36.62 -14.21
CA ARG A 216 -6.66 35.68 -13.30
C ARG A 216 -5.60 34.95 -12.50
N ILE A 217 -5.86 34.76 -11.21
CA ILE A 217 -4.95 34.08 -10.29
C ILE A 217 -5.76 33.10 -9.46
N GLY A 218 -5.30 31.85 -9.41
CA GLY A 218 -5.87 30.84 -8.52
C GLY A 218 -5.51 31.14 -7.06
N VAL A 219 -6.51 31.04 -6.19
CA VAL A 219 -6.41 31.23 -4.73
C VAL A 219 -7.18 30.10 -4.04
N PHE A 220 -6.92 29.88 -2.75
CA PHE A 220 -7.58 28.82 -2.00
C PHE A 220 -9.08 29.09 -1.81
N GLY A 221 -9.46 30.36 -1.62
CA GLY A 221 -10.84 30.82 -1.54
C GLY A 221 -10.96 32.27 -2.01
N ALA A 222 -11.77 32.53 -3.03
CA ALA A 222 -11.95 33.87 -3.57
C ALA A 222 -12.58 34.83 -2.54
N ASP A 223 -13.46 34.32 -1.68
CA ASP A 223 -14.12 35.08 -0.61
C ASP A 223 -13.15 35.71 0.41
N ASP A 224 -11.95 35.15 0.55
CA ASP A 224 -10.90 35.68 1.43
C ASP A 224 -10.26 36.97 0.88
N HIS A 225 -10.52 37.27 -0.40
CA HIS A 225 -9.92 38.38 -1.14
C HIS A 225 -11.03 39.29 -1.70
N PRO A 226 -11.57 40.24 -0.90
CA PRO A 226 -12.77 40.99 -1.27
C PRO A 226 -12.55 41.86 -2.52
N VAL A 227 -13.57 41.94 -3.38
CA VAL A 227 -13.58 42.81 -4.56
C VAL A 227 -13.35 44.27 -4.16
N GLY A 228 -12.48 44.96 -4.89
CA GLY A 228 -11.98 46.30 -4.58
C GLY A 228 -10.80 46.32 -3.59
N GLY A 229 -10.47 45.18 -2.99
CA GLY A 229 -9.35 45.04 -2.07
C GLY A 229 -7.99 45.04 -2.77
N PRO A 230 -6.91 45.49 -2.08
CA PRO A 230 -5.55 45.36 -2.59
C PRO A 230 -5.13 43.89 -2.62
N PHE A 231 -4.36 43.49 -3.62
CA PHE A 231 -3.84 42.13 -3.76
C PHE A 231 -2.39 42.17 -4.25
N ARG A 232 -1.44 41.65 -3.46
CA ARG A 232 -0.02 41.70 -3.83
C ARG A 232 0.46 40.40 -4.45
N LEU A 233 1.18 40.56 -5.55
CA LEU A 233 1.75 39.49 -6.35
C LEU A 233 3.26 39.63 -6.42
N ALA A 234 3.97 38.52 -6.29
CA ALA A 234 5.34 38.39 -6.77
C ALA A 234 5.31 38.10 -8.28
N VAL A 235 5.93 38.99 -9.06
CA VAL A 235 6.05 38.88 -10.52
C VAL A 235 7.50 38.92 -10.98
N ASP A 236 7.82 38.14 -12.00
CA ASP A 236 9.13 38.14 -12.65
C ASP A 236 9.03 38.13 -14.19
N ASP A 237 10.14 38.47 -14.85
CA ASP A 237 10.24 38.51 -16.33
C ASP A 237 10.06 37.12 -16.98
N ARG A 238 10.08 36.05 -16.18
CA ARG A 238 9.90 34.66 -16.60
C ARG A 238 8.47 34.17 -16.38
N GLY A 239 7.53 35.09 -16.16
CA GLY A 239 6.09 34.82 -16.07
C GLY A 239 5.60 34.31 -14.72
N LEU A 240 6.40 34.44 -13.64
CA LEU A 240 5.89 34.19 -12.29
C LEU A 240 4.77 35.18 -11.97
N ARG A 241 3.65 34.69 -11.43
CA ARG A 241 2.56 35.50 -10.87
C ARG A 241 2.01 34.78 -9.64
N GLN A 242 2.69 34.95 -8.51
CA GLN A 242 2.37 34.22 -7.27
C GLN A 242 1.81 35.17 -6.21
N PRO A 243 0.64 34.89 -5.61
CA PRO A 243 0.16 35.61 -4.44
C PRO A 243 1.18 35.61 -3.29
N LEU A 244 1.33 36.74 -2.60
CA LEU A 244 2.17 36.80 -1.39
C LEU A 244 1.46 36.19 -0.16
N SER A 245 0.12 36.26 -0.11
CA SER A 245 -0.70 35.61 0.92
C SER A 245 -0.69 34.08 0.82
N GLU A 246 -0.50 33.56 -0.39
CA GLU A 246 -0.54 32.14 -0.72
C GLU A 246 0.69 31.78 -1.55
N PRO A 247 1.88 31.68 -0.93
CA PRO A 247 3.09 31.29 -1.63
C PRO A 247 2.97 29.88 -2.21
N TYR A 248 3.81 29.58 -3.19
CA TYR A 248 3.84 28.25 -3.80
C TYR A 248 4.13 27.17 -2.75
N ASP A 249 3.31 26.10 -2.70
CA ASP A 249 3.44 25.04 -1.70
C ASP A 249 3.45 23.63 -2.32
N LEU A 250 4.61 22.99 -2.30
CA LEU A 250 4.80 21.59 -2.69
C LEU A 250 4.71 20.61 -1.51
N THR A 251 4.54 21.10 -0.29
CA THR A 251 4.50 20.23 0.89
C THR A 251 3.35 19.22 0.91
N PRO A 252 2.22 19.36 0.17
CA PRO A 252 1.25 18.28 0.02
C PRO A 252 1.85 16.95 -0.46
N TRP A 253 2.91 16.98 -1.25
CA TRP A 253 3.64 15.78 -1.68
C TRP A 253 4.36 15.06 -0.53
N LEU A 254 4.64 15.73 0.58
CA LEU A 254 5.20 15.09 1.79
C LEU A 254 4.20 14.12 2.44
N SER A 255 2.88 14.31 2.23
CA SER A 255 1.88 13.34 2.67
C SER A 255 2.04 12.00 1.94
N LEU A 256 2.27 12.06 0.61
CA LEU A 256 2.58 10.89 -0.20
C LEU A 256 3.93 10.28 0.19
N ALA A 257 4.98 11.10 0.34
CA ALA A 257 6.30 10.64 0.76
C ALA A 257 6.23 9.87 2.08
N THR A 258 5.48 10.40 3.05
CA THR A 258 5.25 9.77 4.35
C THR A 258 4.49 8.47 4.22
N LEU A 259 3.40 8.44 3.45
CA LEU A 259 2.63 7.22 3.19
C LEU A 259 3.49 6.12 2.56
N LEU A 260 4.25 6.44 1.52
CA LEU A 260 5.17 5.52 0.86
C LEU A 260 6.24 4.99 1.83
N GLY A 261 6.81 5.88 2.65
CA GLY A 261 7.77 5.51 3.68
C GLY A 261 7.18 4.53 4.70
N VAL A 262 5.99 4.81 5.24
CA VAL A 262 5.31 3.92 6.20
C VAL A 262 4.96 2.57 5.56
N LEU A 263 4.47 2.56 4.32
CA LEU A 263 4.20 1.33 3.58
C LEU A 263 5.48 0.50 3.34
N GLY A 264 6.59 1.16 2.97
CA GLY A 264 7.89 0.52 2.82
C GLY A 264 8.41 -0.10 4.13
N ILE A 265 8.32 0.64 5.23
CA ILE A 265 8.68 0.14 6.58
C ILE A 265 7.79 -1.05 6.95
N GLY A 266 6.48 -0.95 6.78
CA GLY A 266 5.56 -2.04 7.11
C GLY A 266 5.74 -3.27 6.23
N GLY A 267 6.05 -3.10 4.94
CA GLY A 267 6.37 -4.17 4.01
C GLY A 267 7.68 -4.90 4.33
N SER A 268 8.66 -4.20 4.91
CA SER A 268 9.94 -4.79 5.34
C SER A 268 9.87 -5.45 6.73
N ALA A 269 8.88 -5.12 7.56
CA ALA A 269 8.72 -5.66 8.91
C ALA A 269 8.67 -7.20 8.99
N PRO A 270 7.99 -7.94 8.09
CA PRO A 270 8.02 -9.41 8.09
C PRO A 270 9.44 -9.98 7.85
N ALA A 271 10.22 -9.37 6.97
CA ALA A 271 11.59 -9.80 6.69
C ALA A 271 12.50 -9.52 7.89
N ALA A 272 12.42 -8.32 8.46
CA ALA A 272 13.18 -7.92 9.64
C ALA A 272 12.84 -8.82 10.85
N THR A 273 11.56 -9.11 11.08
CA THR A 273 11.12 -10.00 12.17
C THR A 273 11.53 -11.45 11.94
N ALA A 274 11.50 -11.94 10.70
CA ALA A 274 12.01 -13.28 10.35
C ALA A 274 13.52 -13.40 10.61
N LEU A 275 14.30 -12.37 10.26
CA LEU A 275 15.74 -12.33 10.52
C LEU A 275 16.04 -12.23 12.01
N ALA A 276 15.39 -11.32 12.74
CA ALA A 276 15.59 -11.15 14.18
C ALA A 276 15.13 -12.38 14.99
N SER A 277 14.04 -13.04 14.57
CA SER A 277 13.59 -14.28 15.21
C SER A 277 14.52 -15.46 14.90
N ARG A 278 15.07 -15.55 13.69
CA ARG A 278 16.10 -16.54 13.34
C ARG A 278 17.34 -16.35 14.20
N TRP A 279 17.85 -15.13 14.29
CA TRP A 279 19.04 -14.83 15.06
C TRP A 279 18.88 -15.21 16.54
N ARG A 280 17.70 -14.93 17.12
CA ARG A 280 17.35 -15.38 18.47
C ARG A 280 17.23 -16.90 18.58
N PHE A 281 16.66 -17.56 17.57
CA PHE A 281 16.52 -19.01 17.52
C PHE A 281 17.88 -19.72 17.52
N THR A 282 18.85 -19.20 16.76
CA THR A 282 20.19 -19.80 16.66
C THR A 282 21.08 -19.52 17.87
N ARG A 283 20.91 -18.39 18.55
CA ARG A 283 21.80 -17.99 19.66
C ARG A 283 21.36 -18.48 21.04
N ARG A 284 20.10 -18.90 21.18
CA ARG A 284 19.55 -19.33 22.47
C ARG A 284 19.25 -20.83 22.46
N PRO A 285 19.52 -21.57 23.55
CA PRO A 285 19.02 -22.92 23.70
C PRO A 285 17.52 -22.99 23.47
N GLN A 286 17.09 -23.93 22.63
CA GLN A 286 15.71 -24.11 22.23
C GLN A 286 15.10 -25.31 22.96
N PRO A 287 13.81 -25.26 23.33
CA PRO A 287 13.13 -26.42 23.86
C PRO A 287 13.12 -27.54 22.82
N THR A 288 13.41 -28.76 23.26
CA THR A 288 13.37 -29.96 22.42
C THR A 288 12.13 -30.79 22.72
N SER A 289 11.61 -31.47 21.69
CA SER A 289 10.52 -32.43 21.85
C SER A 289 10.66 -33.55 20.82
N GLU A 290 10.43 -34.79 21.25
CA GLU A 290 10.34 -35.93 20.35
C GLU A 290 9.08 -35.84 19.48
N VAL A 291 9.25 -36.02 18.18
CA VAL A 291 8.17 -35.97 17.18
C VAL A 291 8.38 -37.07 16.14
N VAL A 292 7.30 -37.44 15.46
CA VAL A 292 7.39 -38.27 14.25
C VAL A 292 7.31 -37.36 13.04
N VAL A 293 8.22 -37.52 12.09
CA VAL A 293 8.27 -36.70 10.89
C VAL A 293 7.96 -37.51 9.63
N GLU A 294 7.31 -36.86 8.68
CA GLU A 294 7.05 -37.40 7.35
C GLU A 294 7.59 -36.44 6.29
N PHE A 295 8.41 -36.97 5.38
CA PHE A 295 9.04 -36.19 4.31
C PHE A 295 8.13 -36.10 3.09
N ALA A 296 7.77 -34.87 2.72
CA ALA A 296 7.09 -34.55 1.47
C ALA A 296 7.93 -33.50 0.72
N ALA A 297 7.86 -33.46 -0.62
CA ALA A 297 8.76 -32.66 -1.45
C ALA A 297 9.01 -31.21 -0.93
N GLY A 298 10.18 -30.99 -0.31
CA GLY A 298 10.59 -29.69 0.24
C GLY A 298 9.99 -29.28 1.60
N VAL A 299 9.25 -30.16 2.27
CA VAL A 299 8.65 -29.92 3.59
C VAL A 299 8.76 -31.15 4.50
N VAL A 300 8.89 -30.91 5.80
CA VAL A 300 8.80 -31.95 6.83
C VAL A 300 7.51 -31.75 7.60
N ARG A 301 6.61 -32.74 7.53
CA ARG A 301 5.38 -32.76 8.31
C ARG A 301 5.65 -33.31 9.70
N LEU A 302 5.26 -32.56 10.73
CA LEU A 302 5.43 -32.91 12.13
C LEU A 302 4.17 -33.59 12.65
N ARG A 303 4.31 -34.75 13.30
CA ARG A 303 3.24 -35.55 13.90
C ARG A 303 3.60 -35.91 15.35
N ARG A 304 2.59 -36.11 16.20
CA ARG A 304 2.81 -36.55 17.58
C ARG A 304 3.08 -38.06 17.60
N ARG A 305 3.99 -38.52 18.47
CA ARG A 305 4.41 -39.93 18.55
C ARG A 305 3.29 -40.89 18.96
N ALA A 306 2.35 -40.41 19.78
CA ALA A 306 1.33 -41.24 20.41
C ALA A 306 0.04 -41.44 19.58
N MET A 307 -0.11 -40.82 18.41
CA MET A 307 -1.36 -40.92 17.65
C MET A 307 -1.12 -41.00 16.13
N ASP A 308 -2.01 -41.73 15.44
CA ASP A 308 -2.16 -41.74 13.97
C ASP A 308 -2.74 -40.41 13.43
N GLU A 309 -2.47 -39.32 14.15
CA GLU A 309 -3.04 -38.00 13.97
C GLU A 309 -2.54 -37.32 12.69
N LEU A 310 -3.39 -36.43 12.20
CA LEU A 310 -3.04 -35.46 11.17
C LEU A 310 -1.76 -34.71 11.56
N PRO A 311 -0.91 -34.34 10.60
CA PRO A 311 0.24 -33.49 10.88
C PRO A 311 -0.21 -32.22 11.62
N PHE A 312 0.54 -31.81 12.64
CA PHE A 312 0.27 -30.59 13.39
C PHE A 312 1.09 -29.40 12.88
N GLY A 313 2.06 -29.61 11.99
CA GLY A 313 2.81 -28.52 11.38
C GLY A 313 3.70 -28.99 10.24
N GLU A 314 4.16 -28.04 9.42
CA GLU A 314 5.07 -28.27 8.30
C GLU A 314 6.30 -27.36 8.43
N VAL A 315 7.49 -27.94 8.42
CA VAL A 315 8.76 -27.20 8.37
C VAL A 315 9.25 -27.20 6.92
N PRO A 316 9.22 -26.07 6.20
CA PRO A 316 9.79 -26.00 4.86
C PRO A 316 11.30 -26.17 4.96
N ILE A 317 11.85 -27.17 4.27
CA ILE A 317 13.28 -27.48 4.30
C ILE A 317 13.91 -27.30 2.93
N ARG A 318 15.23 -27.18 2.89
CA ARG A 318 15.95 -27.37 1.65
C ARG A 318 15.71 -28.82 1.17
N PRO A 319 15.38 -29.07 -0.12
CA PRO A 319 15.42 -30.40 -0.67
C PRO A 319 16.89 -30.84 -0.59
N GLU A 320 17.18 -31.62 0.44
CA GLU A 320 18.48 -32.24 0.63
C GLU A 320 18.45 -33.59 -0.08
N SER A 321 19.44 -33.82 -0.93
CA SER A 321 19.64 -35.09 -1.61
C SER A 321 19.77 -36.22 -0.58
N GLY A 322 18.93 -37.25 -0.71
CA GLY A 322 18.99 -38.45 0.12
C GLY A 322 17.94 -38.61 1.21
N LEU A 323 16.97 -37.69 1.35
CA LEU A 323 15.83 -37.90 2.26
C LEU A 323 14.78 -38.82 1.60
N PRO A 324 14.49 -40.01 2.15
CA PRO A 324 13.51 -40.92 1.57
C PRO A 324 12.09 -40.37 1.79
N GLY A 325 11.41 -40.04 0.69
CA GLY A 325 10.04 -39.56 0.73
C GLY A 325 9.07 -40.60 1.30
N GLY A 326 8.04 -40.14 2.02
CA GLY A 326 6.88 -40.95 2.39
C GLY A 326 7.03 -41.93 3.56
N ARG A 327 8.23 -42.11 4.15
CA ARG A 327 8.38 -42.89 5.39
C ARG A 327 8.36 -42.00 6.63
N ARG A 328 7.62 -42.44 7.66
CA ARG A 328 7.62 -41.83 9.00
C ARG A 328 8.94 -42.15 9.71
N ARG A 329 9.53 -41.19 10.41
CA ARG A 329 10.75 -41.36 11.22
C ARG A 329 10.65 -40.65 12.55
N ASP A 330 11.30 -41.18 13.57
CA ASP A 330 11.49 -40.48 14.83
C ASP A 330 12.47 -39.31 14.64
N ALA A 331 12.19 -38.19 15.30
CA ALA A 331 12.98 -36.98 15.18
C ALA A 331 12.93 -36.13 16.45
N ILE A 332 13.94 -35.28 16.61
CA ILE A 332 13.98 -34.26 17.65
C ILE A 332 13.60 -32.92 17.01
N LEU A 333 12.51 -32.32 17.46
CA LEU A 333 12.14 -30.95 17.10
C LEU A 333 12.86 -29.98 18.04
N HIS A 334 13.60 -29.03 17.47
CA HIS A 334 14.15 -27.89 18.20
C HIS A 334 13.25 -26.66 17.98
N GLY A 335 12.72 -26.12 19.07
CA GLY A 335 11.84 -24.95 19.09
C GLY A 335 10.42 -25.28 19.54
N VAL A 336 9.65 -24.24 19.86
CA VAL A 336 8.23 -24.41 20.22
C VAL A 336 7.41 -24.49 18.94
N PRO A 337 6.58 -25.56 18.72
CA PRO A 337 5.79 -25.74 17.51
C PRO A 337 4.61 -24.75 17.42
N VAL A 338 4.94 -23.49 17.20
CA VAL A 338 4.01 -22.37 17.00
C VAL A 338 4.18 -21.90 15.58
N TYR A 339 3.08 -21.84 14.82
CA TYR A 339 3.12 -21.37 13.45
C TYR A 339 3.73 -19.97 13.36
N GLY A 340 4.56 -19.77 12.33
CA GLY A 340 5.31 -18.54 12.12
C GLY A 340 6.51 -18.36 13.05
N ARG A 341 6.86 -19.34 13.90
CA ARG A 341 8.15 -19.40 14.59
C ARG A 341 9.11 -20.35 13.90
N TRP A 342 10.39 -20.07 14.04
CA TRP A 342 11.43 -20.98 13.56
C TRP A 342 11.43 -22.25 14.39
N CYS A 343 11.46 -23.37 13.67
CA CYS A 343 11.73 -24.70 14.20
C CYS A 343 12.67 -25.40 13.22
N THR A 344 13.46 -26.33 13.74
CA THR A 344 14.22 -27.27 12.92
C THR A 344 14.07 -28.67 13.52
N VAL A 345 14.32 -29.68 12.70
CA VAL A 345 14.24 -31.07 13.11
C VAL A 345 15.59 -31.74 12.88
N THR A 346 15.96 -32.60 13.84
CA THR A 346 17.10 -33.49 13.75
C THR A 346 16.58 -34.91 13.57
N VAL A 347 16.98 -35.56 12.47
CA VAL A 347 16.56 -36.91 12.08
C VAL A 347 17.83 -37.72 11.83
N ASP A 348 17.96 -38.88 12.47
CA ASP A 348 19.14 -39.75 12.33
C ASP A 348 20.46 -38.99 12.54
N GLY A 349 20.51 -38.11 13.56
CA GLY A 349 21.68 -37.27 13.88
C GLY A 349 21.92 -36.07 12.94
N ARG A 350 21.11 -35.90 11.87
CA ARG A 350 21.24 -34.80 10.91
C ARG A 350 20.18 -33.73 11.13
N THR A 351 20.61 -32.50 11.41
CA THR A 351 19.72 -31.34 11.56
C THR A 351 19.42 -30.69 10.21
N LEU A 352 18.14 -30.59 9.87
CA LEU A 352 17.70 -30.08 8.57
C LEU A 352 17.69 -28.55 8.52
N SER A 353 17.97 -27.97 7.35
CA SER A 353 17.94 -26.51 7.20
C SER A 353 16.55 -25.96 6.88
N PRO A 354 15.89 -25.24 7.82
CA PRO A 354 14.60 -24.65 7.54
C PRO A 354 14.75 -23.44 6.61
N ARG A 355 13.86 -23.36 5.61
CA ARG A 355 13.76 -22.24 4.65
C ARG A 355 12.81 -21.15 5.12
N ALA A 356 11.84 -21.51 5.96
CA ALA A 356 10.85 -20.60 6.50
C ALA A 356 10.40 -21.06 7.89
N PRO A 357 9.77 -20.18 8.69
CA PRO A 357 9.12 -20.56 9.92
C PRO A 357 8.09 -21.69 9.74
N LEU A 358 7.80 -22.41 10.82
CA LEU A 358 6.81 -23.49 10.87
C LEU A 358 5.46 -23.03 10.30
N ARG A 359 4.89 -23.80 9.38
CA ARG A 359 3.59 -23.53 8.76
C ARG A 359 2.53 -24.46 9.33
N ALA A 360 1.27 -24.02 9.22
CA ALA A 360 0.16 -24.95 9.37
C ALA A 360 0.29 -26.04 8.29
N PRO A 361 -0.10 -27.28 8.59
CA PRO A 361 -0.20 -28.30 7.55
C PRO A 361 -1.15 -27.79 6.47
N ALA A 362 -0.76 -27.92 5.21
CA ALA A 362 -1.71 -27.62 4.14
C ALA A 362 -2.94 -28.52 4.34
N PRO A 363 -4.18 -27.97 4.32
CA PRO A 363 -5.35 -28.83 4.29
C PRO A 363 -5.20 -29.79 3.11
N PRO A 364 -5.63 -31.06 3.24
CA PRO A 364 -5.66 -31.95 2.09
C PRO A 364 -6.38 -31.22 0.96
N ARG A 365 -5.74 -31.16 -0.22
CA ARG A 365 -6.35 -30.51 -1.39
C ARG A 365 -7.78 -31.03 -1.48
N PRO A 366 -8.80 -30.17 -1.61
CA PRO A 366 -10.18 -30.64 -1.75
C PRO A 366 -10.18 -31.69 -2.84
N ALA A 367 -10.84 -32.82 -2.58
CA ALA A 367 -11.01 -33.87 -3.57
C ALA A 367 -11.50 -33.18 -4.85
N ARG A 368 -10.69 -33.26 -5.91
CA ARG A 368 -11.13 -32.83 -7.22
C ARG A 368 -12.39 -33.63 -7.52
N ASP A 369 -13.45 -32.96 -7.95
CA ASP A 369 -14.60 -33.68 -8.48
C ASP A 369 -14.16 -34.55 -9.68
N ARG A 370 -15.05 -35.42 -10.17
CA ARG A 370 -14.76 -36.27 -11.34
C ARG A 370 -14.34 -35.48 -12.59
N GLN A 371 -14.52 -34.16 -12.61
CA GLN A 371 -14.16 -33.26 -13.71
C GLN A 371 -12.85 -32.48 -13.44
N GLY A 372 -12.18 -32.70 -12.31
CA GLY A 372 -10.92 -32.05 -11.98
C GLY A 372 -11.06 -30.64 -11.40
N ALA A 373 -12.28 -30.15 -11.18
CA ALA A 373 -12.54 -28.80 -10.70
C ALA A 373 -12.52 -28.76 -9.16
N PRO A 374 -11.87 -27.76 -8.55
CA PRO A 374 -11.98 -27.54 -7.12
C PRO A 374 -13.40 -27.05 -6.78
N ALA A 375 -14.10 -27.76 -5.89
CA ALA A 375 -15.37 -27.32 -5.33
C ALA A 375 -15.14 -26.10 -4.42
N TRP A 376 -15.37 -24.90 -4.96
CA TRP A 376 -15.32 -23.67 -4.18
C TRP A 376 -16.72 -23.33 -3.65
N PRO A 377 -16.84 -22.73 -2.44
CA PRO A 377 -18.12 -22.28 -1.93
C PRO A 377 -18.74 -21.24 -2.89
N ALA A 378 -19.96 -21.51 -3.35
CA ALA A 378 -20.77 -20.57 -4.09
C ALA A 378 -21.01 -19.31 -3.23
N LEU A 379 -20.89 -18.12 -3.83
CA LEU A 379 -21.28 -16.88 -3.12
C LEU A 379 -22.79 -16.89 -2.94
N HIS A 380 -23.25 -16.47 -1.78
CA HIS A 380 -24.63 -16.00 -1.66
C HIS A 380 -24.76 -14.70 -2.45
N ALA A 381 -25.83 -14.55 -3.21
CA ALA A 381 -26.08 -13.38 -4.06
C ALA A 381 -25.93 -12.04 -3.31
N VAL A 382 -26.24 -12.04 -2.00
CA VAL A 382 -26.11 -10.87 -1.11
C VAL A 382 -24.67 -10.36 -0.99
N GLU A 383 -23.66 -11.24 -0.90
CA GLU A 383 -22.25 -10.83 -0.81
C GLU A 383 -21.75 -10.23 -2.12
N ILE A 384 -22.24 -10.74 -3.26
CA ILE A 384 -21.95 -10.17 -4.59
C ILE A 384 -22.57 -8.78 -4.69
N ILE A 385 -23.85 -8.65 -4.37
CA ILE A 385 -24.59 -7.39 -4.46
C ILE A 385 -23.96 -6.34 -3.55
N ALA A 386 -23.62 -6.67 -2.30
CA ALA A 386 -22.98 -5.74 -1.37
C ALA A 386 -21.60 -5.28 -1.84
N THR A 387 -20.79 -6.19 -2.41
CA THR A 387 -19.46 -5.84 -2.95
C THR A 387 -19.57 -4.95 -4.18
N VAL A 388 -20.50 -5.28 -5.09
CA VAL A 388 -20.77 -4.48 -6.29
C VAL A 388 -21.31 -3.10 -5.92
N ALA A 389 -22.25 -3.02 -4.98
CA ALA A 389 -22.80 -1.75 -4.49
C ALA A 389 -21.74 -0.88 -3.81
N ALA A 390 -20.85 -1.46 -2.99
CA ALA A 390 -19.77 -0.72 -2.34
C ALA A 390 -18.74 -0.19 -3.34
N VAL A 391 -18.37 -0.99 -4.36
CA VAL A 391 -17.47 -0.55 -5.43
C VAL A 391 -18.14 0.54 -6.27
N LEU A 392 -19.40 0.39 -6.66
CA LEU A 392 -20.15 1.41 -7.40
C LEU A 392 -20.29 2.71 -6.59
N ALA A 393 -20.62 2.64 -5.30
CA ALA A 393 -20.72 3.81 -4.44
C ALA A 393 -19.37 4.53 -4.29
N ALA A 394 -18.27 3.79 -4.09
CA ALA A 394 -16.92 4.37 -4.03
C ALA A 394 -16.50 4.98 -5.38
N THR A 395 -16.91 4.37 -6.50
CA THR A 395 -16.63 4.88 -7.85
C THR A 395 -17.43 6.16 -8.12
N VAL A 396 -18.73 6.18 -7.80
CA VAL A 396 -19.60 7.35 -7.99
C VAL A 396 -19.18 8.50 -7.06
N PHE A 397 -18.86 8.22 -5.80
CA PHE A 397 -18.33 9.22 -4.88
C PHE A 397 -16.96 9.74 -5.34
N GLY A 398 -16.09 8.84 -5.80
CA GLY A 398 -14.81 9.19 -6.42
C GLY A 398 -14.99 10.09 -7.63
N ILE A 399 -15.89 9.77 -8.55
CA ILE A 399 -16.20 10.58 -9.74
C ILE A 399 -16.74 11.96 -9.34
N ARG A 400 -17.71 12.05 -8.41
CA ARG A 400 -18.26 13.34 -7.99
C ARG A 400 -17.27 14.25 -7.28
N VAL A 401 -16.43 13.68 -6.41
CA VAL A 401 -15.39 14.47 -5.73
C VAL A 401 -14.27 14.81 -6.70
N SER A 402 -13.89 13.87 -7.56
CA SER A 402 -12.87 14.11 -8.57
C SER A 402 -13.29 15.10 -9.62
N ASP A 403 -14.57 15.32 -9.93
CA ASP A 403 -15.00 16.36 -10.88
C ASP A 403 -14.59 17.76 -10.40
N VAL A 404 -14.91 18.10 -9.15
CA VAL A 404 -14.49 19.38 -8.53
C VAL A 404 -12.97 19.47 -8.41
N THR A 405 -12.31 18.36 -8.04
CA THR A 405 -10.85 18.33 -7.87
C THR A 405 -10.09 18.36 -9.20
N LEU A 406 -10.60 17.68 -10.23
CA LEU A 406 -10.06 17.61 -11.59
C LEU A 406 -10.23 18.93 -12.30
N THR A 407 -11.37 19.60 -12.14
CA THR A 407 -11.62 20.90 -12.77
C THR A 407 -10.65 21.93 -12.18
N GLY A 408 -10.54 22.01 -10.84
CA GLY A 408 -9.55 22.86 -10.18
C GLY A 408 -8.09 22.51 -10.52
N LEU A 409 -7.75 21.21 -10.66
CA LEU A 409 -6.41 20.80 -11.10
C LEU A 409 -6.16 21.07 -12.59
N PHE A 410 -7.17 20.95 -13.46
CA PHE A 410 -7.05 21.30 -14.87
C PHE A 410 -6.76 22.79 -15.03
N ASP A 411 -7.49 23.63 -14.30
CA ASP A 411 -7.27 25.08 -14.32
C ASP A 411 -5.91 25.47 -13.73
N LEU A 412 -5.36 24.68 -12.80
CA LEU A 412 -4.01 24.86 -12.24
C LEU A 412 -2.89 24.34 -13.16
N LEU A 413 -3.15 23.30 -13.97
CA LEU A 413 -2.14 22.58 -14.77
C LEU A 413 -2.17 22.92 -16.26
N CYS A 414 -3.23 23.61 -16.70
CA CYS A 414 -3.41 24.12 -18.05
C CYS A 414 -3.55 25.63 -18.00
N THR A 415 -2.60 26.32 -18.61
CA THR A 415 -2.81 27.71 -19.04
C THR A 415 -3.50 27.71 -20.40
N ALA A 416 -4.07 28.84 -20.82
CA ALA A 416 -4.80 28.98 -22.09
C ALA A 416 -4.05 28.42 -23.31
N ASP A 417 -2.71 28.37 -23.26
CA ASP A 417 -1.87 27.95 -24.38
C ASP A 417 -1.13 26.62 -24.16
N ARG A 418 -1.03 26.08 -22.93
CA ARG A 418 -0.27 24.84 -22.64
C ARG A 418 -0.78 24.10 -21.40
N CYS A 419 -1.04 22.80 -21.57
CA CYS A 419 -1.20 21.84 -20.47
C CYS A 419 0.10 21.10 -20.19
N GLN A 420 0.47 20.91 -18.93
CA GLN A 420 1.59 20.03 -18.57
C GLN A 420 1.15 18.55 -18.69
N PRO A 421 1.66 17.78 -19.68
CA PRO A 421 1.18 16.42 -19.96
C PRO A 421 1.49 15.43 -18.83
N VAL A 422 2.54 15.69 -18.05
CA VAL A 422 2.90 14.89 -16.86
C VAL A 422 1.85 15.02 -15.78
N ALA A 423 1.32 16.22 -15.57
CA ALA A 423 0.36 16.47 -14.51
C ALA A 423 -1.01 15.87 -14.85
N LEU A 424 -1.44 15.96 -16.11
CA LEU A 424 -2.62 15.24 -16.61
C LEU A 424 -2.50 13.72 -16.47
N ALA A 425 -1.33 13.16 -16.77
CA ALA A 425 -1.08 11.73 -16.61
C ALA A 425 -1.14 11.30 -15.13
N VAL A 426 -0.62 12.13 -14.21
CA VAL A 426 -0.64 11.87 -12.77
C VAL A 426 -2.05 11.96 -12.20
N VAL A 427 -2.84 12.97 -12.61
CA VAL A 427 -4.22 13.14 -12.15
C VAL A 427 -5.13 12.02 -12.68
N GLY A 428 -4.98 11.62 -13.94
CA GLY A 428 -5.68 10.45 -14.49
C GLY A 428 -5.31 9.15 -13.77
N TRP A 429 -4.06 9.00 -13.35
CA TRP A 429 -3.60 7.83 -12.61
C TRP A 429 -4.10 7.81 -11.16
N SER A 430 -4.14 8.95 -10.47
CA SER A 430 -4.57 9.03 -9.07
C SER A 430 -6.08 8.85 -8.91
N THR A 431 -6.88 9.42 -9.81
CA THR A 431 -8.35 9.34 -9.77
C THR A 431 -8.87 7.97 -10.22
N VAL A 432 -8.31 7.39 -11.29
CA VAL A 432 -8.83 6.16 -11.91
C VAL A 432 -7.93 4.96 -11.66
N GLY A 433 -6.61 5.11 -11.81
CA GLY A 433 -5.65 4.04 -11.56
C GLY A 433 -5.62 3.61 -10.09
N GLY A 434 -5.63 4.57 -9.16
CA GLY A 434 -5.64 4.35 -7.72
C GLY A 434 -6.91 3.62 -7.24
N THR A 435 -8.08 4.07 -7.68
CA THR A 435 -9.38 3.45 -7.35
C THR A 435 -9.52 2.04 -7.93
N MET A 436 -9.04 1.81 -9.16
CA MET A 436 -8.99 0.49 -9.80
C MET A 436 -8.02 -0.48 -9.10
N VAL A 437 -6.84 -0.01 -8.70
CA VAL A 437 -5.87 -0.82 -7.94
C VAL A 437 -6.45 -1.17 -6.57
N LEU A 438 -7.11 -0.23 -5.90
CA LEU A 438 -7.78 -0.46 -4.63
C LEU A 438 -8.93 -1.47 -4.78
N ALA A 439 -9.78 -1.33 -5.80
CA ALA A 439 -10.83 -2.30 -6.11
C ALA A 439 -10.26 -3.70 -6.41
N GLY A 440 -9.21 -3.78 -7.21
CA GLY A 440 -8.51 -5.03 -7.53
C GLY A 440 -7.87 -5.69 -6.29
N LEU A 441 -7.32 -4.90 -5.37
CA LEU A 441 -6.76 -5.37 -4.10
C LEU A 441 -7.84 -5.86 -3.14
N ILE A 442 -8.94 -5.10 -2.98
CA ILE A 442 -10.11 -5.47 -2.19
C ILE A 442 -10.68 -6.81 -2.71
N TYR A 443 -10.83 -6.94 -4.03
CA TYR A 443 -11.40 -8.14 -4.65
C TYR A 443 -10.45 -9.35 -4.65
N ARG A 444 -9.14 -9.14 -4.84
CA ARG A 444 -8.09 -10.17 -4.66
C ARG A 444 -8.07 -10.72 -3.24
N HIS A 445 -8.29 -9.86 -2.24
CA HIS A 445 -8.37 -10.28 -0.85
C HIS A 445 -9.68 -10.99 -0.52
N ALA A 446 -10.77 -10.72 -1.25
CA ALA A 446 -12.00 -11.48 -1.15
C ALA A 446 -11.83 -12.93 -1.65
N ARG A 447 -11.14 -13.18 -2.79
CA ARG A 447 -10.95 -14.54 -3.36
C ARG A 447 -9.59 -14.80 -4.03
N PRO A 448 -8.73 -15.69 -3.49
CA PRO A 448 -7.51 -16.12 -4.15
C PRO A 448 -7.83 -17.26 -5.14
N GLY A 449 -7.99 -16.98 -6.44
CA GLY A 449 -8.18 -18.10 -7.39
C GLY A 449 -8.34 -17.82 -8.88
N ARG A 450 -8.76 -16.63 -9.32
CA ARG A 450 -8.95 -16.35 -10.77
C ARG A 450 -8.29 -15.04 -11.24
N PRO A 451 -6.96 -14.92 -11.13
CA PRO A 451 -6.25 -13.71 -11.56
C PRO A 451 -6.49 -13.32 -13.02
N ALA A 452 -6.74 -14.28 -13.92
CA ALA A 452 -6.96 -14.02 -15.35
C ALA A 452 -8.31 -13.33 -15.66
N LEU A 453 -9.39 -13.70 -14.97
CA LEU A 453 -10.70 -13.04 -15.13
C LEU A 453 -10.65 -11.61 -14.59
N TYR A 454 -9.85 -11.36 -13.55
CA TYR A 454 -9.68 -10.04 -12.95
C TYR A 454 -8.79 -9.12 -13.78
N ALA A 455 -7.78 -9.66 -14.44
CA ALA A 455 -7.04 -8.94 -15.47
C ALA A 455 -7.93 -8.61 -16.67
N LEU A 456 -8.80 -9.54 -17.11
CA LEU A 456 -9.75 -9.31 -18.21
C LEU A 456 -10.78 -8.22 -17.89
N ILE A 457 -11.39 -8.23 -16.69
CA ILE A 457 -12.33 -7.18 -16.25
C ILE A 457 -11.62 -5.84 -16.13
N GLY A 458 -10.41 -5.81 -15.57
CA GLY A 458 -9.56 -4.61 -15.55
C GLY A 458 -9.25 -4.09 -16.96
N CYS A 459 -8.96 -4.99 -17.92
CA CYS A 459 -8.71 -4.64 -19.32
C CYS A 459 -9.97 -4.12 -20.02
N VAL A 460 -11.15 -4.73 -19.82
CA VAL A 460 -12.40 -4.28 -20.43
C VAL A 460 -12.82 -2.91 -19.89
N VAL A 461 -12.60 -2.66 -18.59
CA VAL A 461 -12.91 -1.36 -17.98
C VAL A 461 -11.89 -0.29 -18.38
N LEU A 462 -10.59 -0.61 -18.43
CA LEU A 462 -9.56 0.29 -18.95
C LEU A 462 -9.79 0.61 -20.44
N LEU A 463 -10.22 -0.37 -21.24
CA LEU A 463 -10.54 -0.19 -22.66
C LEU A 463 -11.80 0.67 -22.85
N ALA A 464 -12.88 0.40 -22.11
CA ALA A 464 -14.10 1.19 -22.17
C ALA A 464 -13.86 2.65 -21.72
N PHE A 465 -13.03 2.85 -20.71
CA PHE A 465 -12.67 4.19 -20.21
C PHE A 465 -11.74 4.93 -21.20
N ALA A 466 -10.74 4.25 -21.77
CA ALA A 466 -9.90 4.81 -22.82
C ALA A 466 -10.72 5.19 -24.06
N LEU A 467 -11.71 4.38 -24.44
CA LEU A 467 -12.67 4.71 -25.51
C LEU A 467 -13.56 5.90 -25.12
N THR A 468 -14.03 5.99 -23.87
CA THR A 468 -14.85 7.12 -23.41
C THR A 468 -14.07 8.43 -23.43
N LEU A 469 -12.78 8.42 -23.04
CA LEU A 469 -11.90 9.58 -23.16
C LEU A 469 -11.57 9.93 -24.63
N LEU A 470 -11.46 8.92 -25.50
CA LEU A 470 -11.28 9.09 -26.95
C LEU A 470 -12.50 9.76 -27.61
N PHE A 471 -13.72 9.48 -27.14
CA PHE A 471 -14.96 9.98 -27.74
C PHE A 471 -15.55 11.21 -27.03
N ALA A 472 -15.20 11.47 -25.77
CA ALA A 472 -15.63 12.68 -25.05
C ALA A 472 -14.77 13.92 -25.38
N GLY A 473 -13.57 13.72 -25.96
CA GLY A 473 -12.58 14.78 -26.19
C GLY A 473 -12.44 15.28 -27.64
N GLY A 474 -13.38 15.00 -28.54
CA GLY A 474 -13.28 15.52 -29.91
C GLY A 474 -14.55 15.32 -30.72
N GLY A 475 -15.24 16.42 -31.01
CA GLY A 475 -16.15 16.45 -32.16
C GLY A 475 -15.36 16.21 -33.45
N PRO A 476 -15.99 15.68 -34.52
CA PRO A 476 -15.31 15.20 -35.73
C PRO A 476 -14.69 16.29 -36.64
N GLY A 477 -14.13 17.38 -36.08
CA GLY A 477 -13.57 18.49 -36.87
C GLY A 477 -12.38 19.25 -36.27
N GLU A 478 -11.88 18.91 -35.08
CA GLU A 478 -10.76 19.64 -34.45
C GLU A 478 -9.51 18.76 -34.35
N ASP A 479 -8.36 19.31 -34.76
CA ASP A 479 -7.06 18.66 -34.62
C ASP A 479 -6.81 18.31 -33.15
N PRO A 480 -6.36 17.08 -32.84
CA PRO A 480 -6.19 16.65 -31.45
C PRO A 480 -5.16 17.55 -30.73
N PRO A 481 -5.42 17.93 -29.47
CA PRO A 481 -4.60 18.89 -28.76
C PRO A 481 -3.13 18.42 -28.63
N PRO A 482 -2.15 19.34 -28.72
CA PRO A 482 -0.75 19.02 -28.55
C PRO A 482 -0.52 18.41 -27.16
N GLY A 483 -0.13 17.14 -27.13
CA GLY A 483 0.00 16.34 -25.89
C GLY A 483 -0.79 15.02 -25.91
N ALA A 484 -1.75 14.85 -26.82
CA ALA A 484 -2.49 13.60 -27.00
C ALA A 484 -1.56 12.40 -27.29
N GLY A 485 -0.39 12.64 -27.88
CA GLY A 485 0.66 11.63 -28.09
C GLY A 485 1.27 11.10 -26.79
N ALA A 486 1.53 11.95 -25.79
CA ALA A 486 2.09 11.54 -24.50
C ALA A 486 1.05 10.74 -23.68
N LEU A 487 -0.23 11.13 -23.76
CA LEU A 487 -1.33 10.39 -23.17
C LEU A 487 -1.46 8.99 -23.81
N ARG A 488 -1.35 8.89 -25.14
CA ARG A 488 -1.34 7.62 -25.89
C ARG A 488 -0.15 6.73 -25.52
N VAL A 489 1.04 7.30 -25.32
CA VAL A 489 2.25 6.55 -24.92
C VAL A 489 2.14 6.04 -23.48
N GLY A 490 1.66 6.84 -22.54
CA GLY A 490 1.42 6.40 -21.15
C GLY A 490 0.37 5.29 -21.07
N LEU A 491 -0.69 5.39 -21.87
CA LEU A 491 -1.78 4.41 -21.91
C LEU A 491 -1.33 3.10 -22.61
N LEU A 492 -0.53 3.18 -23.68
CA LEU A 492 0.10 2.01 -24.32
C LEU A 492 1.16 1.35 -23.43
N ALA A 493 1.96 2.12 -22.70
CA ALA A 493 2.94 1.60 -21.74
C ALA A 493 2.27 0.92 -20.54
N GLY A 494 1.09 1.38 -20.11
CA GLY A 494 0.26 0.70 -19.11
C GLY A 494 -0.41 -0.59 -19.62
N LEU A 495 -0.81 -0.62 -20.89
CA LEU A 495 -1.42 -1.79 -21.55
C LEU A 495 -0.42 -2.88 -21.94
N ALA A 496 0.82 -2.52 -22.29
CA ALA A 496 1.82 -3.47 -22.81
C ALA A 496 2.17 -4.62 -21.83
N PRO A 497 2.41 -4.39 -20.53
CA PRO A 497 2.65 -5.47 -19.55
C PRO A 497 1.44 -6.41 -19.40
N LEU A 498 0.23 -5.90 -19.59
CA LEU A 498 -1.03 -6.65 -19.46
C LEU A 498 -1.29 -7.51 -20.70
N LEU A 499 -0.98 -7.01 -21.90
CA LEU A 499 -1.08 -7.75 -23.17
C LEU A 499 0.01 -8.83 -23.28
N ILE A 500 1.25 -8.52 -22.89
CA ILE A 500 2.35 -9.50 -22.88
C ILE A 500 2.08 -10.62 -21.85
N GLY A 501 1.42 -10.30 -20.74
CA GLY A 501 0.96 -11.29 -19.74
C GLY A 501 -0.21 -12.17 -20.22
N GLY A 502 -1.01 -11.71 -21.18
CA GLY A 502 -2.18 -12.43 -21.72
C GLY A 502 -1.88 -13.31 -22.94
N VAL A 503 -0.84 -13.00 -23.71
CA VAL A 503 -0.47 -13.72 -24.96
C VAL A 503 0.48 -14.92 -24.69
N GLY A 504 0.92 -15.12 -23.44
CA GLY A 504 1.61 -16.34 -23.01
C GLY A 504 0.68 -17.56 -23.08
N GLY A 505 0.63 -18.17 -24.26
CA GLY A 505 -0.40 -19.11 -24.70
C GLY A 505 -0.66 -20.29 -23.78
N SER A 506 -1.91 -20.76 -23.86
CA SER A 506 -2.30 -22.10 -23.40
C SER A 506 -1.43 -23.13 -24.14
N PRO A 507 -0.63 -23.96 -23.45
CA PRO A 507 0.02 -25.07 -24.11
C PRO A 507 -1.09 -26.02 -24.56
N SER A 508 -1.24 -26.13 -25.88
CA SER A 508 -2.02 -27.17 -26.54
C SER A 508 -1.73 -28.50 -25.85
N ALA A 509 -2.80 -29.18 -25.43
CA ALA A 509 -2.72 -30.40 -24.65
C ALA A 509 -1.72 -31.40 -25.25
N PRO A 510 -0.69 -31.84 -24.50
CA PRO A 510 0.16 -32.91 -24.97
C PRO A 510 -0.69 -34.18 -25.12
N ARG A 511 -0.72 -34.70 -26.35
CA ARG A 511 -1.21 -36.03 -26.69
C ARG A 511 -0.60 -37.05 -25.70
N ARG A 512 -1.46 -37.90 -25.15
CA ARG A 512 -1.14 -38.97 -24.18
C ARG A 512 0.16 -39.72 -24.56
N GLY A 513 1.26 -39.36 -23.91
CA GLY A 513 2.48 -40.17 -23.81
C GLY A 513 2.81 -40.35 -22.34
N ARG A 514 3.07 -41.58 -21.90
CA ARG A 514 3.46 -41.95 -20.52
C ARG A 514 4.82 -41.33 -20.17
N GLY A 515 4.85 -40.03 -19.87
CA GLY A 515 5.98 -39.34 -19.27
C GLY A 515 5.51 -38.67 -17.99
N ARG A 516 6.24 -38.88 -16.88
CA ARG A 516 5.97 -38.23 -15.58
C ARG A 516 5.77 -36.72 -15.80
N PRO A 517 4.66 -36.12 -15.36
CA PRO A 517 4.47 -34.69 -15.49
C PRO A 517 5.43 -33.98 -14.54
N GLU A 518 6.32 -33.14 -15.10
CA GLU A 518 7.00 -32.13 -14.31
C GLU A 518 5.95 -31.13 -13.78
N PRO A 519 6.06 -30.70 -12.51
CA PRO A 519 5.15 -29.73 -11.96
C PRO A 519 5.38 -28.38 -12.65
N ALA A 520 4.46 -27.99 -13.53
CA ALA A 520 4.45 -26.66 -14.14
C ALA A 520 4.41 -25.58 -13.05
N GLU A 521 5.46 -24.76 -12.97
CA GLU A 521 5.55 -23.60 -12.07
C GLU A 521 4.54 -22.52 -12.49
N SER A 522 3.31 -22.64 -12.03
CA SER A 522 2.17 -21.76 -12.32
C SER A 522 2.27 -20.34 -11.72
N GLY A 523 3.47 -19.87 -11.36
CA GLY A 523 3.71 -18.60 -10.67
C GLY A 523 4.59 -17.59 -11.41
N ARG A 524 5.28 -17.98 -12.48
CA ARG A 524 6.20 -17.10 -13.24
C ARG A 524 5.55 -15.94 -14.00
N PRO A 525 4.38 -16.07 -14.67
CA PRO A 525 3.86 -14.97 -15.49
C PRO A 525 3.39 -13.77 -14.66
N LEU A 526 2.89 -14.00 -13.45
CA LEU A 526 2.39 -12.94 -12.57
C LEU A 526 3.50 -12.17 -11.84
N LEU A 527 4.66 -12.80 -11.64
CA LEU A 527 5.87 -12.14 -11.15
C LEU A 527 6.39 -11.16 -12.20
N LEU A 528 6.40 -11.58 -13.47
CA LEU A 528 6.82 -10.76 -14.61
C LEU A 528 5.90 -9.55 -14.82
N VAL A 529 4.57 -9.70 -14.65
CA VAL A 529 3.63 -8.56 -14.75
C VAL A 529 3.85 -7.53 -13.64
N ASN A 530 4.04 -7.95 -12.38
CA ASN A 530 4.30 -7.01 -11.28
C ASN A 530 5.68 -6.34 -11.41
N ILE A 531 6.70 -7.07 -11.89
CA ILE A 531 8.02 -6.50 -12.20
C ILE A 531 7.89 -5.50 -13.35
N GLY A 532 7.13 -5.82 -14.40
CA GLY A 532 6.86 -4.94 -15.53
C GLY A 532 6.15 -3.65 -15.10
N GLN A 533 5.11 -3.76 -14.26
CA GLN A 533 4.41 -2.58 -13.71
C GLN A 533 5.32 -1.72 -12.83
N GLY A 534 6.17 -2.34 -11.99
CA GLY A 534 7.14 -1.61 -11.17
C GLY A 534 8.21 -0.89 -12.00
N ILE A 535 8.74 -1.55 -13.03
CA ILE A 535 9.71 -0.95 -13.98
C ILE A 535 9.05 0.18 -14.77
N THR A 536 7.82 0.00 -15.24
CA THR A 536 7.10 1.02 -16.02
C THR A 536 6.78 2.25 -15.17
N LEU A 537 6.29 2.06 -13.94
CA LEU A 537 6.05 3.16 -13.01
C LEU A 537 7.36 3.89 -12.67
N THR A 538 8.44 3.15 -12.44
CA THR A 538 9.76 3.72 -12.14
C THR A 538 10.31 4.48 -13.35
N ALA A 539 10.14 3.96 -14.57
CA ALA A 539 10.56 4.61 -15.80
C ALA A 539 9.76 5.90 -16.07
N VAL A 540 8.45 5.91 -15.82
CA VAL A 540 7.61 7.11 -15.93
C VAL A 540 8.02 8.16 -14.91
N VAL A 541 8.28 7.76 -13.66
CA VAL A 541 8.76 8.67 -12.60
C VAL A 541 10.16 9.19 -12.92
N LEU A 542 11.09 8.35 -13.38
CA LEU A 542 12.45 8.78 -13.76
C LEU A 542 12.42 9.70 -14.97
N TRP A 543 11.59 9.40 -15.97
CA TRP A 543 11.43 10.25 -17.15
C TRP A 543 10.84 11.62 -16.77
N ALA A 544 9.82 11.64 -15.92
CA ALA A 544 9.26 12.88 -15.37
C ALA A 544 10.28 13.67 -14.53
N ALA A 545 11.16 12.99 -13.79
CA ALA A 545 12.21 13.64 -13.00
C ALA A 545 13.38 14.17 -13.84
N LEU A 546 13.67 13.55 -14.99
CA LEU A 546 14.79 13.92 -15.85
C LEU A 546 14.43 14.95 -16.93
N PHE A 547 13.17 14.97 -17.37
CA PHE A 547 12.73 15.75 -18.54
C PHE A 547 11.52 16.66 -18.27
N GLY A 548 10.98 16.67 -17.04
CA GLY A 548 9.82 17.44 -16.62
C GLY A 548 10.15 18.80 -16.00
#